data_AF-K1T507-F1
#
_entry.id   AF-K1T507-F1
#
_cell.length_a   1.000
_cell.length_b   1.000
_cell.length_c   1.000
_cell.angle_alpha   90.00
_cell.angle_beta   90.00
_cell.angle_gamma   90.00
#
_symmetry.space_group_name_H-M   'P 1'
#
loop_
_entity.id
_entity.type
_entity.pdbx_description
1 polymer ?
#
loop_
_entity_poly.entity_id
_entity_poly.type
_entity_poly.pdbx_seq_one_letter_code
_entity_poly.pdbx_strand_id
1 'polypeptide(L)'
;MEQQQLKRCPIGVQTFEKVIEGNYLYIDKTEYIYRMAHSASNYYFLSRPRRFGKSLLVSTLHSYFVGKKELFKGFAIEKLETEWTEYPVLYFDMSLAKHVDKETLERHV
;
A
#
# COMPACT_ATOMS: atom_id res chain seq x y z
N MET A 1 19.25 -17.53 -23.50
CA MET A 1 19.31 -16.51 -22.42
C MET A 1 18.04 -15.70 -22.53
N GLU A 2 17.15 -15.78 -21.55
CA GLU A 2 15.95 -14.95 -21.51
C GLU A 2 16.37 -13.49 -21.41
N GLN A 3 15.97 -12.66 -22.38
CA GLN A 3 16.24 -11.23 -22.31
C GLN A 3 15.41 -10.66 -21.15
N GLN A 4 16.08 -10.23 -20.08
CA GLN A 4 15.40 -9.53 -18.99
C GLN A 4 14.87 -8.19 -19.52
N GLN A 5 13.58 -8.16 -19.83
CA GLN A 5 12.89 -6.94 -20.20
C GLN A 5 12.76 -6.05 -18.95
N LEU A 6 13.23 -4.81 -19.05
CA LEU A 6 13.10 -3.83 -17.96
C LEU A 6 11.62 -3.62 -17.62
N LYS A 7 11.30 -3.70 -16.32
CA LYS A 7 9.94 -3.42 -15.84
C LYS A 7 9.57 -1.96 -16.10
N ARG A 8 8.34 -1.73 -16.54
CA ARG A 8 7.82 -0.38 -16.81
C ARG A 8 7.56 0.38 -15.52
N CYS A 9 7.78 1.69 -15.51
CA CYS A 9 7.39 2.54 -14.40
C CYS A 9 5.86 2.61 -14.29
N PRO A 10 5.28 2.50 -13.07
CA PRO A 10 3.83 2.54 -12.85
C PRO A 10 3.28 3.98 -12.90
N ILE A 11 3.30 4.60 -14.08
CA ILE A 11 2.77 5.97 -14.24
C ILE A 11 1.24 5.95 -14.11
N GLY A 12 0.72 6.69 -13.13
CA GLY A 12 -0.73 6.77 -12.89
C GLY A 12 -1.32 5.59 -12.10
N VAL A 13 -0.54 4.54 -11.82
CA VAL A 13 -0.97 3.40 -11.00
C VAL A 13 -0.61 3.68 -9.54
N GLN A 14 -1.62 3.71 -8.65
CA GLN A 14 -1.44 4.15 -7.26
C GLN A 14 -1.72 3.07 -6.21
N THR A 15 -2.09 1.87 -6.64
CA THR A 15 -2.43 0.74 -5.76
C THR A 15 -1.37 -0.34 -5.88
N PHE A 16 -0.93 -0.87 -4.75
CA PHE A 16 0.11 -1.90 -4.66
C PHE A 16 -0.24 -3.13 -5.50
N GLU A 17 -1.46 -3.65 -5.35
CA GLU A 17 -1.95 -4.82 -6.09
C GLU A 17 -1.79 -4.68 -7.61
N LYS A 18 -2.31 -3.59 -8.20
CA LYS A 18 -2.13 -3.32 -9.65
C LYS A 18 -0.68 -3.18 -10.08
N VAL A 19 0.20 -2.67 -9.20
CA VAL A 19 1.64 -2.58 -9.51
C VAL A 19 2.25 -3.97 -9.63
N ILE A 20 1.91 -4.88 -8.71
CA ILE A 20 2.44 -6.24 -8.67
C ILE A 20 1.85 -7.10 -9.80
N GLU A 21 0.53 -7.13 -9.92
CA GLU A 21 -0.18 -7.92 -10.95
C GLU A 21 0.16 -7.43 -12.37
N GLY A 22 0.34 -6.12 -12.55
CA GLY A 22 0.75 -5.54 -13.82
C GLY A 22 2.23 -5.69 -14.16
N ASN A 23 3.00 -6.39 -13.30
CA ASN A 23 4.45 -6.59 -13.42
C ASN A 23 5.23 -5.26 -13.63
N TYR A 24 4.80 -4.21 -12.94
CA TYR A 24 5.47 -2.91 -12.98
C TYR A 24 6.69 -2.86 -12.06
N LEU A 25 7.53 -1.84 -12.24
CA LEU A 25 8.64 -1.57 -11.33
C LEU A 25 8.09 -1.13 -9.97
N TYR A 26 8.34 -1.93 -8.95
CA TYR A 26 8.09 -1.61 -7.55
C TYR A 26 9.43 -1.60 -6.81
N ILE A 27 9.69 -0.53 -6.05
CA ILE A 27 10.86 -0.47 -5.18
C ILE A 27 10.45 -1.06 -3.84
N ASP A 28 11.03 -2.22 -3.51
CA ASP A 28 10.70 -2.92 -2.27
C ASP A 28 11.07 -2.08 -1.05
N LYS A 29 10.04 -1.76 -0.25
CA LYS A 29 10.15 -1.10 1.06
C LYS A 29 9.34 -1.87 2.12
N THR A 30 9.02 -3.12 1.86
CA THR A 30 8.12 -3.93 2.68
C THR A 30 8.73 -4.28 4.04
N GLU A 31 10.05 -4.24 4.19
CA GLU A 31 10.71 -4.32 5.50
C GLU A 31 10.24 -3.18 6.43
N TYR A 32 10.09 -1.96 5.92
CA TYR A 32 9.60 -0.84 6.71
C TYR A 32 8.13 -1.03 7.10
N ILE A 33 7.32 -1.65 6.25
CA ILE A 33 5.93 -2.02 6.56
C ILE A 33 5.90 -2.95 7.77
N TYR A 34 6.69 -4.03 7.72
CA TYR A 34 6.78 -4.99 8.80
C TYR A 34 7.21 -4.33 10.12
N ARG A 35 8.28 -3.51 10.08
CA ARG A 35 8.75 -2.76 11.24
C ARG A 35 7.69 -1.79 11.77
N MET A 36 6.92 -1.15 10.90
CA MET A 36 5.83 -0.26 11.32
C MET A 36 4.71 -1.02 12.03
N ALA A 37 4.35 -2.21 11.55
CA ALA A 37 3.31 -3.03 12.16
C ALA A 37 3.73 -3.64 13.51
N HIS A 38 5.02 -3.92 13.70
CA HIS A 38 5.52 -4.68 14.85
C HIS A 38 6.30 -3.86 15.88
N SER A 39 6.62 -2.59 15.60
CA SER A 39 7.35 -1.77 16.58
C SER A 39 6.41 -1.03 17.52
N ALA A 40 6.87 -0.78 18.75
CA ALA A 40 6.13 -0.07 19.79
C ALA A 40 6.07 1.45 19.58
N SER A 41 5.96 1.92 18.33
CA SER A 41 5.84 3.36 18.05
C SER A 41 4.41 3.84 18.30
N ASN A 42 4.27 4.93 19.04
CA ASN A 42 2.97 5.54 19.29
C ASN A 42 2.39 6.26 18.06
N TYR A 43 3.23 6.72 17.13
CA TYR A 43 2.79 7.42 15.93
C TYR A 43 3.82 7.37 14.80
N TYR A 44 3.34 7.40 13.55
CA TYR A 44 4.16 7.57 12.35
C TYR A 44 3.78 8.84 11.63
N PHE A 45 4.74 9.76 11.47
CA PHE A 45 4.55 10.96 10.70
C PHE A 45 4.93 10.73 9.23
N LEU A 46 3.91 10.64 8.37
CA LEU A 46 4.10 10.63 6.92
C LEU A 46 4.09 12.08 6.41
N SER A 47 5.28 12.60 6.09
CA SER A 47 5.45 13.97 5.57
C SER A 47 4.51 14.24 4.38
N ARG A 48 4.13 15.49 4.10
CA ARG A 48 3.16 15.86 3.05
C ARG A 48 3.71 16.28 1.66
N PRO A 49 4.89 15.85 1.16
CA PRO A 49 5.26 16.16 -0.22
C PRO A 49 4.29 15.50 -1.21
N ARG A 50 3.85 16.27 -2.20
CA ARG A 50 2.90 15.82 -3.24
C ARG A 50 3.57 14.77 -4.14
N ARG A 51 2.81 13.73 -4.52
CA ARG A 51 3.26 12.60 -5.36
C ARG A 51 4.39 11.74 -4.78
N PHE A 52 4.61 11.79 -3.47
CA PHE A 52 5.67 11.03 -2.80
C PHE A 52 5.29 9.56 -2.46
N GLY A 53 4.26 8.99 -3.13
CA GLY A 53 3.89 7.59 -2.94
C GLY A 53 3.14 7.24 -1.65
N LYS A 54 2.53 8.21 -0.95
CA LYS A 54 1.72 7.95 0.26
C LYS A 54 0.53 7.02 0.01
N SER A 55 -0.20 7.22 -1.09
CA SER A 55 -1.32 6.34 -1.45
C SER A 55 -0.86 4.91 -1.74
N LEU A 56 0.29 4.76 -2.42
CA LEU A 56 0.89 3.45 -2.67
C LEU A 56 1.26 2.76 -1.35
N LEU A 57 1.84 3.50 -0.40
CA LEU A 57 2.18 3.00 0.92
C LEU A 57 0.94 2.51 1.69
N VAL A 58 -0.13 3.31 1.73
CA VAL A 58 -1.40 2.93 2.37
C VAL A 58 -2.02 1.71 1.70
N SER A 59 -1.96 1.63 0.36
CA SER A 59 -2.43 0.46 -0.37
C SER A 59 -1.59 -0.79 -0.08
N THR A 60 -0.27 -0.67 0.10
CA THR A 60 0.58 -1.80 0.54
C THR A 60 0.21 -2.26 1.95
N LEU A 61 0.00 -1.33 2.90
CA LEU A 61 -0.47 -1.64 4.26
C LEU A 61 -1.82 -2.37 4.23
N HIS A 62 -2.77 -1.87 3.43
CA HIS A 62 -4.05 -2.53 3.24
C HIS A 62 -3.86 -3.98 2.78
N SER A 63 -3.14 -4.21 1.67
CA SER A 63 -2.86 -5.55 1.15
C SER A 63 -2.17 -6.48 2.15
N TYR A 64 -1.29 -5.94 2.99
CA TYR A 64 -0.61 -6.68 4.04
C TYR A 64 -1.57 -7.13 5.15
N PHE A 65 -2.35 -6.19 5.73
CA PHE A 65 -3.25 -6.50 6.85
C PHE A 65 -4.45 -7.36 6.45
N VAL A 66 -4.93 -7.30 5.20
CA VAL A 66 -5.95 -8.24 4.72
C VAL A 66 -5.37 -9.62 4.33
N GLY A 67 -4.08 -9.85 4.52
CA GLY A 67 -3.44 -11.16 4.29
C GLY A 67 -3.22 -11.55 2.83
N LYS A 68 -3.09 -10.60 1.88
CA LYS A 68 -2.78 -10.90 0.47
C LYS A 68 -1.32 -11.33 0.25
N LYS A 69 -0.89 -12.41 0.92
CA LYS A 69 0.49 -12.94 0.92
C LYS A 69 1.08 -13.10 -0.48
N GLU A 70 0.28 -13.55 -1.43
CA GLU A 70 0.70 -13.80 -2.82
C GLU A 70 1.29 -12.56 -3.50
N LEU A 71 0.84 -11.36 -3.12
CA LEU A 71 1.36 -10.09 -3.66
C LEU A 71 2.76 -9.74 -3.13
N PHE A 72 3.22 -10.43 -2.08
CA PHE A 72 4.48 -10.12 -1.40
C PHE A 72 5.62 -11.09 -1.74
N LYS A 73 5.39 -12.04 -2.65
CA LYS A 73 6.40 -13.00 -3.09
C LYS A 73 7.66 -12.31 -3.60
N GLY A 74 8.81 -12.71 -3.06
CA GLY A 74 10.12 -12.16 -3.38
C GLY A 74 10.46 -10.83 -2.70
N PHE A 75 9.58 -10.27 -1.87
CA PHE A 75 9.86 -9.05 -1.09
C PHE A 75 10.37 -9.36 0.31
N ALA A 76 10.99 -8.36 0.95
CA ALA A 76 11.56 -8.50 2.29
C ALA A 76 10.55 -9.01 3.32
N ILE A 77 9.30 -8.53 3.27
CA ILE A 77 8.25 -8.94 4.22
C ILE A 77 7.88 -10.42 4.12
N GLU A 78 8.04 -11.08 2.96
CA GLU A 78 7.81 -12.52 2.83
C GLU A 78 8.67 -13.34 3.79
N LYS A 79 9.90 -12.87 4.05
CA LYS A 79 10.86 -13.54 4.94
C LYS A 79 10.69 -13.16 6.40
N LEU A 80 10.07 -12.01 6.67
CA LEU A 80 9.89 -11.46 8.02
C LEU A 80 8.56 -11.89 8.63
N GLU A 81 7.50 -11.93 7.83
CA GLU A 81 6.15 -12.28 8.26
C GLU A 81 5.94 -13.80 8.21
N THR A 82 5.69 -14.39 9.38
CA THR A 82 5.46 -15.83 9.53
C THR A 82 3.99 -16.18 9.72
N GLU A 83 3.22 -15.34 10.39
CA GLU A 83 1.85 -15.67 10.79
C GLU A 83 0.84 -15.35 9.70
N TRP A 84 1.07 -14.25 8.96
CA TRP A 84 0.15 -13.77 7.92
C TRP A 84 -1.29 -13.60 8.43
N THR A 85 -1.42 -13.15 9.67
CA THR A 85 -2.69 -12.94 10.34
C THR A 85 -3.55 -11.93 9.58
N GLU A 86 -4.79 -12.32 9.28
CA GLU A 86 -5.76 -11.49 8.57
C GLU A 86 -6.51 -10.57 9.54
N TYR A 87 -6.65 -9.31 9.17
CA TYR A 87 -7.39 -8.30 9.91
C TYR A 87 -8.46 -7.65 9.04
N PRO A 88 -9.64 -7.32 9.60
CA PRO A 88 -10.58 -6.44 8.91
C PRO A 88 -9.98 -5.04 8.77
N VAL A 89 -9.82 -4.56 7.54
CA VAL A 89 -9.26 -3.24 7.25
C VAL A 89 -10.36 -2.28 6.84
N LEU A 90 -10.48 -1.17 7.57
CA LEU A 90 -11.32 -0.04 7.20
C LEU A 90 -10.49 0.98 6.41
N TYR A 91 -10.87 1.23 5.16
CA TYR A 91 -10.22 2.21 4.30
C TYR A 91 -11.10 3.44 4.13
N PHE A 92 -10.60 4.60 4.56
CA PHE A 92 -11.28 5.89 4.42
C PHE A 92 -10.60 6.72 3.34
N ASP A 93 -11.33 7.05 2.28
CA ASP A 93 -10.87 7.97 1.24
C ASP A 93 -11.58 9.32 1.36
N MET A 94 -10.83 10.35 1.77
CA MET A 94 -11.33 11.73 1.87
C MET A 94 -10.81 12.62 0.74
N SER A 95 -10.24 12.05 -0.33
CA SER A 95 -9.65 12.83 -1.43
C SER A 95 -10.69 13.65 -2.21
N LEU A 96 -11.96 13.26 -2.16
CA LEU A 96 -13.10 13.93 -2.78
C LEU A 96 -13.84 14.90 -1.84
N ALA A 97 -13.62 14.81 -0.53
CA ALA A 97 -14.29 15.63 0.48
C ALA A 97 -13.64 17.02 0.59
N LYS A 98 -13.86 17.88 -0.40
CA LYS A 98 -13.35 19.27 -0.37
C LYS A 98 -14.37 20.28 0.16
N HIS A 99 -15.66 19.99 0.00
CA HIS A 99 -16.78 20.80 0.50
C HIS A 99 -17.93 19.83 0.82
N VAL A 100 -18.21 19.59 2.10
CA VAL A 100 -19.28 18.69 2.53
C VAL A 100 -20.23 19.44 3.43
N ASP A 101 -21.36 19.84 2.86
CA ASP A 101 -22.63 19.86 3.60
C ASP A 101 -23.06 18.43 3.96
N LYS A 102 -24.00 18.30 4.90
CA LYS A 102 -24.48 17.03 5.42
C LYS A 102 -24.96 16.09 4.29
N GLU A 103 -25.68 16.64 3.30
CA GLU A 103 -26.26 15.86 2.20
C GLU A 103 -25.19 15.26 1.29
N THR A 104 -24.08 15.97 1.08
CA THR A 104 -22.97 15.50 0.24
C THR A 104 -22.14 14.42 0.94
N LEU A 105 -22.04 14.47 2.27
CA LEU A 105 -21.33 13.46 3.07
C LEU A 105 -22.04 12.10 3.04
N GLU A 106 -23.36 12.08 3.17
CA GLU A 106 -24.17 10.85 3.16
C GLU A 106 -24.09 10.07 1.83
N ARG A 107 -23.65 10.70 0.74
CA ARG A 107 -23.46 10.05 -0.57
C ARG A 107 -22.12 9.34 -0.75
N HIS A 108 -21.15 9.56 0.13
CA HIS A 108 -19.77 9.09 -0.01
C HIS A 108 -19.33 8.09 1.09
N VAL A 109 -20.23 7.73 2.01
CA VAL A 109 -20.07 6.66 3.01
C VAL A 109 -20.73 5.39 2.48
#